data_AF-A0A7H4LN90-F1
#
_entry.id   AF-A0A7H4LN90-F1
#
_cell.length_a   1.000
_cell.length_b   1.000
_cell.length_c   1.000
_cell.angle_alpha   90.00
_cell.angle_beta   90.00
_cell.angle_gamma   90.00
#
_symmetry.space_group_name_H-M   'P 1'
#
loop_
_entity.id
_entity.type
_entity.pdbx_description
1 polymer ?
#
loop_
_entity_poly.entity_id
_entity_poly.type
_entity_poly.pdbx_seq_one_letter_code
_entity_poly.pdbx_strand_id
1 'polypeptide(L)'
;METAGIRAAAWVVGKALSPLSGGVLESWAASTKLRSNMQDLKLELLHAQAMLNNVRGREIHNPALAEMLDMLRQLAYLADDVLDELDYFRIQDELDSTYHAADAHAAGWVRDLALNARHTARACVNTLKSFRALCRN
;
A
#
# COMPACT_ATOMS: atom_id res chain seq x y z
N MET A 1 6.82 25.42 -5.52
CA MET A 1 6.36 24.17 -6.18
C MET A 1 6.63 22.93 -5.33
N GLU A 2 7.81 22.80 -4.72
CA GLU A 2 8.19 21.62 -3.92
C GLU A 2 7.32 21.40 -2.66
N THR A 3 6.89 22.47 -2.00
CA THR A 3 5.92 22.39 -0.89
C THR A 3 4.58 21.78 -1.30
N ALA A 4 4.16 21.94 -2.57
CA ALA A 4 2.98 21.29 -3.11
C ALA A 4 3.24 19.80 -3.38
N GLY A 5 4.42 19.45 -3.89
CA GLY A 5 4.85 18.05 -4.10
C GLY A 5 4.90 17.25 -2.80
N ILE A 6 5.49 17.81 -1.74
CA ILE A 6 5.54 17.19 -0.41
C ILE A 6 4.13 16.95 0.13
N ARG A 7 3.24 17.96 0.02
CA ARG A 7 1.84 17.83 0.47
C ARG A 7 1.07 16.77 -0.32
N ALA A 8 1.26 16.72 -1.64
CA ALA A 8 0.62 15.73 -2.48
C ALA A 8 1.08 14.31 -2.14
N ALA A 9 2.40 14.09 -2.04
CA ALA A 9 2.94 12.79 -1.64
C ALA A 9 2.46 12.37 -0.25
N ALA A 10 2.46 13.29 0.73
CA ALA A 10 2.00 13.01 2.09
C ALA A 10 0.51 12.64 2.14
N TRP A 11 -0.32 13.28 1.31
CA TRP A 11 -1.73 12.94 1.21
C TRP A 11 -1.94 11.52 0.66
N VAL A 12 -1.28 11.16 -0.45
CA VAL A 12 -1.44 9.81 -1.04
C VAL A 12 -0.87 8.72 -0.13
N VAL A 13 0.29 8.95 0.49
CA VAL A 13 0.86 8.02 1.48
C VAL A 13 -0.10 7.82 2.66
N GLY A 14 -0.72 8.89 3.15
CA GLY A 14 -1.73 8.82 4.20
C GLY A 14 -2.98 8.05 3.76
N LYS A 15 -3.42 8.23 2.51
CA LYS A 15 -4.55 7.47 1.92
C LYS A 15 -4.25 5.97 1.92
N ALA A 16 -3.10 5.58 1.36
CA ALA A 16 -2.66 4.18 1.31
C ALA A 16 -2.42 3.57 2.72
N LEU A 17 -2.09 4.37 3.73
CA LEU A 17 -1.97 3.88 5.11
C LEU A 17 -3.32 3.61 5.80
N SER A 18 -4.39 4.24 5.33
CA SER A 18 -5.70 4.20 6.01
C SER A 18 -6.23 2.77 6.19
N PRO A 19 -6.26 1.90 5.15
CA PRO A 19 -6.77 0.53 5.29
C PRO A 19 -5.92 -0.35 6.22
N LEU A 20 -4.66 0.03 6.42
CA LEU A 20 -3.67 -0.69 7.22
C LEU A 20 -3.58 -0.18 8.66
N SER A 21 -4.51 0.65 9.13
CA SER A 21 -4.44 1.32 10.45
C SER A 21 -5.40 0.73 11.49
N GLY A 22 -5.42 -0.60 11.64
CA GLY A 22 -6.22 -1.32 12.63
C GLY A 22 -7.64 -1.66 12.16
N GLY A 23 -7.89 -1.62 10.85
CA GLY A 23 -9.19 -1.89 10.25
C GLY A 23 -9.47 -3.38 9.97
N VAL A 24 -10.65 -3.63 9.39
CA VAL A 24 -11.12 -4.97 9.01
C VAL A 24 -10.18 -5.60 7.97
N LEU A 25 -9.64 -4.81 7.04
CA LEU A 25 -8.67 -5.29 6.04
C LEU A 25 -7.37 -5.82 6.68
N GLU A 26 -6.81 -5.09 7.64
CA GLU A 26 -5.62 -5.52 8.36
C GLU A 26 -5.87 -6.82 9.14
N SER A 27 -7.03 -6.92 9.80
CA SER A 27 -7.44 -8.13 10.51
C SER A 27 -7.64 -9.33 9.57
N TRP A 28 -8.32 -9.12 8.45
CA TRP A 28 -8.57 -10.16 7.45
C TRP A 28 -7.25 -10.69 6.90
N ALA A 29 -6.37 -9.84 6.38
CA ALA A 29 -5.15 -10.36 5.80
C ALA A 29 -4.10 -10.77 6.83
N ALA A 30 -4.27 -10.46 8.13
CA ALA A 30 -3.57 -11.16 9.20
C ALA A 30 -4.00 -12.63 9.34
N SER A 31 -5.22 -12.99 8.96
CA SER A 31 -5.72 -14.38 8.94
C SER A 31 -5.36 -15.14 7.65
N THR A 32 -4.90 -14.44 6.61
CA THR A 32 -4.48 -15.04 5.34
C THR A 32 -2.96 -15.18 5.22
N LYS A 33 -2.49 -15.79 4.12
CA LYS A 33 -1.06 -15.87 3.77
C LYS A 33 -0.45 -14.51 3.35
N LEU A 34 -1.19 -13.42 3.48
CA LEU A 34 -0.76 -12.06 3.10
C LEU A 34 -0.16 -11.25 4.25
N ARG A 35 -0.32 -11.69 5.50
CA ARG A 35 0.13 -10.99 6.72
C ARG A 35 1.51 -10.32 6.58
N SER A 36 2.52 -11.09 6.18
CA SER A 36 3.89 -10.58 6.09
C SER A 36 4.05 -9.48 5.03
N ASN A 37 3.39 -9.62 3.87
CA ASN A 37 3.51 -8.63 2.80
C ASN A 37 2.81 -7.32 3.17
N MET A 38 1.67 -7.41 3.86
CA MET A 38 0.98 -6.21 4.36
C MET A 38 1.75 -5.51 5.47
N GLN A 39 2.38 -6.25 6.38
CA GLN A 39 3.22 -5.67 7.42
C GLN A 39 4.42 -4.94 6.80
N ASP A 40 5.06 -5.53 5.79
CA ASP A 40 6.13 -4.89 5.03
C ASP A 40 5.65 -3.63 4.31
N LEU A 41 4.49 -3.69 3.63
CA LEU A 41 3.92 -2.53 2.93
C LEU A 41 3.58 -1.39 3.90
N LYS A 42 2.92 -1.71 5.02
CA LYS A 42 2.62 -0.75 6.09
C LYS A 42 3.89 -0.10 6.61
N LEU A 43 4.94 -0.89 6.85
CA LEU A 43 6.22 -0.38 7.36
C LEU A 43 6.87 0.60 6.37
N GLU A 44 6.91 0.27 5.08
CA GLU A 44 7.50 1.16 4.07
C GLU A 44 6.68 2.46 3.87
N LEU A 45 5.35 2.38 3.89
CA LEU A 45 4.49 3.56 3.85
C LEU A 45 4.67 4.44 5.10
N LEU A 46 4.83 3.85 6.29
CA LEU A 46 5.13 4.60 7.52
C LEU A 46 6.50 5.29 7.45
N HIS A 47 7.52 4.64 6.89
CA HIS A 47 8.81 5.28 6.66
C HIS A 47 8.69 6.47 5.69
N ALA A 48 7.98 6.31 4.58
CA ALA A 48 7.71 7.40 3.65
C ALA A 48 6.98 8.57 4.33
N GLN A 49 5.96 8.28 5.13
CA GLN A 49 5.22 9.28 5.90
C GLN A 49 6.11 10.04 6.87
N ALA A 50 7.00 9.34 7.59
CA ALA A 50 7.95 9.94 8.51
C ALA A 50 8.96 10.85 7.77
N MET A 51 9.50 10.42 6.64
CA MET A 51 10.40 11.24 5.81
C MET A 51 9.72 12.51 5.31
N LEU A 52 8.49 12.40 4.81
CA LEU A 52 7.70 13.54 4.32
C LEU A 52 7.38 14.54 5.45
N ASN A 53 7.13 14.05 6.66
CA ASN A 53 6.92 14.92 7.82
C ASN A 53 8.20 15.66 8.23
N ASN A 54 9.37 15.05 8.10
CA ASN A 54 10.66 15.67 8.44
C ASN A 54 11.03 16.83 7.50
N VAL A 55 10.59 16.79 6.25
CA VAL A 55 10.85 17.84 5.25
C VAL A 55 9.71 18.87 5.16
N ARG A 56 8.63 18.69 5.91
CA ARG A 56 7.46 19.57 5.89
C ARG A 56 7.83 20.98 6.37
N GLY A 57 7.43 21.99 5.59
CA GLY A 57 7.67 23.39 5.93
C GLY A 57 9.10 23.87 5.70
N ARG A 58 9.99 23.02 5.17
CA ARG A 58 11.32 23.43 4.73
C ARG A 58 11.26 23.95 3.31
N GLU A 59 11.95 25.06 3.06
CA GLU A 59 12.21 25.52 1.71
C GLU A 59 13.37 24.71 1.16
N ILE A 60 13.06 23.82 0.22
CA ILE A 60 14.03 22.99 -0.48
C ILE A 60 14.03 23.47 -1.93
N HIS A 61 15.21 23.49 -2.53
CA HIS A 61 15.43 23.83 -3.92
C HIS A 61 16.31 22.74 -4.53
N ASN A 62 15.70 21.57 -4.76
CA ASN A 62 16.39 20.43 -5.33
C ASN A 62 15.51 19.75 -6.39
N PRO A 63 15.82 19.87 -7.69
CA PRO A 63 15.03 19.25 -8.75
C PRO A 63 15.00 17.72 -8.65
N ALA A 64 16.05 17.08 -8.13
CA ALA A 64 16.05 15.63 -7.89
C ALA A 64 15.06 15.23 -6.79
N LEU A 65 14.84 16.10 -5.80
CA LEU A 65 13.81 15.87 -4.79
C LEU A 65 12.41 15.92 -5.40
N ALA A 66 12.16 16.82 -6.35
CA ALA A 66 10.86 16.90 -7.03
C ALA A 66 10.55 15.60 -7.80
N GLU A 67 11.53 15.02 -8.49
CA GLU A 67 11.40 13.73 -9.17
C GLU A 67 11.17 12.58 -8.17
N MET A 68 11.94 12.54 -7.08
CA MET A 68 11.75 11.56 -6.01
C MET A 68 10.37 11.64 -5.36
N LEU A 69 9.85 12.84 -5.12
CA LEU A 69 8.50 13.05 -4.58
C LEU A 69 7.42 12.59 -5.54
N ASP A 70 7.62 12.77 -6.85
CA ASP A 70 6.69 12.26 -7.85
C ASP A 70 6.69 10.73 -7.91
N MET A 71 7.88 10.10 -7.90
CA MET A 71 8.01 8.64 -7.83
C MET A 71 7.33 8.09 -6.58
N LEU A 72 7.57 8.69 -5.41
CA LEU A 72 6.94 8.27 -4.16
C LEU A 72 5.41 8.39 -4.25
N ARG A 73 4.90 9.46 -4.85
CA ARG A 73 3.47 9.65 -5.08
C ARG A 73 2.88 8.54 -5.97
N GLN A 74 3.55 8.21 -7.08
CA GLN A 74 3.12 7.13 -7.97
C GLN A 74 3.11 5.77 -7.26
N LEU A 75 4.14 5.49 -6.44
CA LEU A 75 4.20 4.26 -5.65
C LEU A 75 3.10 4.20 -4.59
N ALA A 76 2.78 5.32 -3.97
CA ALA A 76 1.69 5.39 -3.00
C ALA A 76 0.32 5.18 -3.67
N TYR A 77 0.12 5.66 -4.89
CA TYR A 77 -1.09 5.34 -5.68
C TYR A 77 -1.18 3.85 -6.00
N LEU A 78 -0.08 3.25 -6.47
CA LEU A 78 -0.08 1.81 -6.75
C LEU A 78 -0.36 0.97 -5.48
N ALA A 79 0.16 1.40 -4.33
CA ALA A 79 -0.13 0.75 -3.05
C ALA A 79 -1.60 0.89 -2.66
N ASP A 80 -2.20 2.06 -2.87
CA ASP A 80 -3.62 2.32 -2.65
C ASP A 80 -4.50 1.44 -3.54
N ASP A 81 -4.20 1.35 -4.85
CA ASP A 81 -4.90 0.47 -5.79
C ASP A 81 -4.84 -1.01 -5.37
N VAL A 82 -3.68 -1.48 -4.92
CA VAL A 82 -3.51 -2.85 -4.40
C VAL A 82 -4.35 -3.07 -3.15
N LEU A 83 -4.45 -2.09 -2.27
CA LEU A 83 -5.25 -2.19 -1.04
C LEU A 83 -6.74 -2.18 -1.34
N ASP A 84 -7.19 -1.38 -2.31
CA ASP A 84 -8.57 -1.38 -2.80
C ASP A 84 -8.92 -2.75 -3.42
N GLU A 85 -8.03 -3.34 -4.21
CA GLU A 85 -8.22 -4.68 -4.79
C GLU A 85 -8.28 -5.77 -3.70
N LEU A 86 -7.43 -5.68 -2.68
CA LEU A 86 -7.47 -6.59 -1.54
C LEU A 86 -8.75 -6.44 -0.70
N ASP A 87 -9.26 -5.22 -0.54
CA ASP A 87 -10.51 -4.98 0.17
C ASP A 87 -11.71 -5.54 -0.60
N TYR A 88 -11.69 -5.44 -1.95
CA TYR A 88 -12.64 -6.16 -2.80
C TYR A 88 -12.62 -7.67 -2.54
N PHE A 89 -11.45 -8.32 -2.47
CA PHE A 89 -11.39 -9.76 -2.18
C PHE A 89 -11.83 -10.12 -0.78
N ARG A 90 -11.53 -9.28 0.20
CA ARG A 90 -12.05 -9.48 1.55
C ARG A 90 -13.57 -9.48 1.55
N ILE A 91 -14.19 -8.50 0.90
CA ILE A 91 -15.66 -8.41 0.80
C ILE A 91 -16.21 -9.62 0.06
N GLN A 92 -15.55 -10.06 -1.01
CA GLN A 92 -15.94 -11.25 -1.77
C GLN A 92 -15.81 -12.53 -0.93
N ASP A 93 -14.75 -12.69 -0.15
CA ASP A 93 -14.51 -13.82 0.76
C ASP A 93 -15.57 -13.88 1.88
N GLU A 94 -15.99 -12.72 2.39
CA GLU A 94 -17.08 -12.60 3.36
C GLU A 94 -18.43 -13.00 2.72
N LEU A 95 -18.71 -12.53 1.51
CA LEU A 95 -19.92 -12.88 0.76
C LEU A 95 -19.94 -14.37 0.37
N ASP A 96 -18.83 -14.91 -0.13
CA ASP A 96 -18.71 -16.31 -0.52
C ASP A 96 -18.74 -17.22 0.70
N SER A 97 -18.20 -16.82 1.85
CA SER A 97 -18.37 -17.57 3.12
C SER A 97 -19.83 -17.63 3.56
N THR A 98 -20.63 -16.58 3.29
CA THR A 98 -22.08 -16.63 3.53
C THR A 98 -22.81 -17.51 2.52
N TYR A 99 -22.34 -17.58 1.27
CA TYR A 99 -22.93 -18.42 0.22
C TYR A 99 -22.47 -19.89 0.25
N HIS A 100 -21.26 -20.20 0.72
CA HIS A 100 -20.73 -21.56 0.89
C HIS A 100 -21.37 -22.32 2.05
N ALA A 101 -22.09 -21.66 2.95
CA ALA A 101 -23.05 -22.32 3.84
C ALA A 101 -24.26 -22.90 3.06
N ALA A 102 -24.45 -22.53 1.78
CA ALA A 102 -25.56 -22.96 0.93
C ALA A 102 -25.16 -23.76 -0.33
N ASP A 103 -23.97 -23.58 -0.93
CA ASP A 103 -23.49 -24.46 -2.04
C ASP A 103 -21.97 -24.37 -2.25
N ALA A 104 -21.31 -25.49 -2.57
CA ALA A 104 -19.87 -25.68 -2.40
C ALA A 104 -19.08 -25.84 -3.71
N HIS A 105 -18.89 -24.81 -4.54
CA HIS A 105 -17.85 -24.82 -5.61
C HIS A 105 -17.48 -23.39 -6.12
N ALA A 106 -16.59 -22.65 -5.44
CA ALA A 106 -16.08 -21.35 -5.95
C ALA A 106 -14.61 -21.00 -5.58
N ALA A 107 -13.88 -21.86 -4.85
CA ALA A 107 -12.58 -21.54 -4.26
C ALA A 107 -11.38 -21.37 -5.23
N GLY A 108 -11.57 -21.59 -6.54
CA GLY A 108 -10.48 -21.57 -7.54
C GLY A 108 -10.07 -20.17 -7.99
N TRP A 109 -11.04 -19.31 -8.31
CA TRP A 109 -10.81 -18.00 -8.93
C TRP A 109 -10.25 -16.97 -7.94
N VAL A 110 -10.75 -16.97 -6.71
CA VAL A 110 -10.33 -16.06 -5.63
C VAL A 110 -8.85 -16.26 -5.27
N ARG A 111 -8.35 -17.51 -5.33
CA ARG A 111 -6.96 -17.84 -4.98
C ARG A 111 -5.96 -17.27 -5.98
N ASP A 112 -6.23 -17.37 -7.28
CA ASP A 112 -5.32 -16.90 -8.33
C ASP A 112 -5.24 -15.37 -8.35
N LEU A 113 -6.33 -14.70 -8.01
CA LEU A 113 -6.40 -13.25 -7.95
C LEU A 113 -5.75 -12.68 -6.67
N ALA A 114 -5.90 -13.35 -5.52
CA ALA A 114 -5.14 -13.04 -4.32
C ALA A 114 -3.62 -13.26 -4.50
N LEU A 115 -3.22 -14.24 -5.32
CA LEU A 115 -1.82 -14.41 -5.73
C LEU A 115 -1.34 -13.23 -6.58
N ASN A 116 -2.16 -12.71 -7.49
CA ASN A 116 -1.82 -11.53 -8.29
C ASN A 116 -1.64 -10.27 -7.42
N ALA A 117 -2.61 -9.97 -6.54
CA ALA A 117 -2.50 -8.86 -5.58
C ALA A 117 -1.26 -8.99 -4.70
N ARG A 118 -0.89 -10.22 -4.30
CA ARG A 118 0.35 -10.50 -3.58
C ARG A 118 1.60 -10.13 -4.39
N HIS A 119 1.64 -10.50 -5.68
CA HIS A 119 2.76 -10.16 -6.56
C HIS A 119 2.90 -8.65 -6.69
N THR A 120 1.80 -7.93 -6.87
CA THR A 120 1.78 -6.46 -6.98
C THR A 120 2.19 -5.80 -5.66
N ALA A 121 1.67 -6.24 -4.51
CA ALA A 121 2.08 -5.76 -3.19
C ALA A 121 3.59 -5.95 -2.97
N ARG A 122 4.13 -7.12 -3.33
CA ARG A 122 5.55 -7.41 -3.20
C ARG A 122 6.41 -6.53 -4.12
N ALA A 123 5.94 -6.27 -5.33
CA ALA A 123 6.60 -5.35 -6.24
C ALA A 123 6.64 -3.93 -5.66
N CYS A 124 5.52 -3.43 -5.12
CA CYS A 124 5.45 -2.13 -4.45
C CYS A 124 6.45 -2.01 -3.30
N VAL A 125 6.47 -3.03 -2.42
CA VAL A 125 7.39 -3.10 -1.28
C VAL A 125 8.85 -3.03 -1.74
N ASN A 126 9.22 -3.81 -2.75
CA ASN A 126 10.59 -3.81 -3.26
C ASN A 126 10.99 -2.44 -3.82
N THR A 127 10.10 -1.77 -4.53
CA THR A 127 10.38 -0.44 -5.10
C THR A 127 10.48 0.62 -4.02
N LEU A 128 9.63 0.58 -2.99
CA LEU A 128 9.73 1.49 -1.84
C LEU A 128 11.03 1.26 -1.04
N LYS A 129 11.45 0.00 -0.84
CA LYS A 129 12.73 -0.33 -0.21
C LYS A 129 13.91 0.26 -0.99
N SER A 130 13.89 0.18 -2.32
CA SER A 130 14.89 0.80 -3.20
C SER A 130 14.89 2.33 -3.08
N PHE A 131 13.72 2.96 -3.10
CA PHE A 131 13.58 4.41 -2.87
C PHE A 131 14.19 4.84 -1.53
N ARG A 132 13.85 4.11 -0.46
CA ARG A 132 14.40 4.36 0.89
C ARG A 132 15.92 4.16 0.97
N ALA A 133 16.49 3.25 0.18
CA ALA A 133 17.94 3.09 0.10
C ALA A 133 18.59 4.30 -0.60
N LEU A 134 17.99 4.83 -1.66
CA LEU A 134 18.48 6.01 -2.37
C LEU A 134 18.48 7.26 -1.49
N CYS A 135 17.51 7.43 -0.59
CA CYS A 135 17.46 8.58 0.31
C CYS A 135 18.40 8.50 1.53
N ARG A 136 19.18 7.42 1.70
CA ARG A 136 20.10 7.22 2.84
C ARG A 136 21.58 7.45 2.51
N ASN A 137 21.94 7.56 1.23
CA ASN A 137 23.27 7.95 0.76
C ASN A 137 23.30 9.45 0.47
#